data_AF-A0A6B2V3J9-F1
#
_entry.id   AF-A0A6B2V3J9-F1
#
_cell.length_a   1.000
_cell.length_b   1.000
_cell.length_c   1.000
_cell.angle_alpha   90.00
_cell.angle_beta   90.00
_cell.angle_gamma   90.00
#
_symmetry.space_group_name_H-M   'P 1'
#
loop_
_entity.id
_entity.type
_entity.pdbx_description
1 polymer ?
#
loop_
_entity_poly.entity_id
_entity_poly.type
_entity_poly.pdbx_seq_one_letter_code
_entity_poly.pdbx_strand_id
1 'polypeptide(L)'
;EPARAPRPAADGPLTVEDLDRFADELRALLDTAVSSAERHLFDLRTAAADDTRILGALGDGGLLPPGPDVLATVEFLGEHGIPALPGWRYLAQAVDPADHARVLAARPELVDGVVITDPDTHARARQVLADAALLPRSAVAVGTAAALLAPTPAGDLTEGAIFLVTPNPAMHDEHAADDERQALRARATERDEEIRRL
;
A
#
# COMPACT_ATOMS: atom_id res chain seq x y z
N GLU A 1 -41.12 16.58 -32.69
CA GLU A 1 -39.79 16.19 -33.18
C GLU A 1 -39.11 17.43 -33.74
N PRO A 2 -38.15 18.07 -33.05
CA PRO A 2 -37.51 19.26 -33.59
C PRO A 2 -36.48 18.86 -34.66
N ALA A 3 -36.56 19.56 -35.79
CA ALA A 3 -35.78 19.33 -36.99
C ALA A 3 -34.26 19.47 -36.71
N ARG A 4 -33.52 18.45 -37.15
CA ARG A 4 -32.05 18.41 -37.14
C ARG A 4 -31.54 19.45 -38.14
N ALA A 5 -30.92 20.52 -37.64
CA ALA A 5 -30.29 21.54 -38.48
C ALA A 5 -29.18 20.90 -39.36
N PRO A 6 -29.02 21.35 -40.62
CA PRO A 6 -28.07 20.76 -41.54
C PRO A 6 -26.63 21.08 -41.11
N ARG A 7 -25.80 20.05 -40.92
CA ARG A 7 -24.35 20.21 -40.77
C ARG A 7 -23.76 20.62 -42.12
N PRO A 8 -23.12 21.80 -42.24
CA PRO A 8 -22.40 22.11 -43.47
C PRO A 8 -21.16 21.19 -43.54
N ALA A 9 -21.03 20.47 -44.66
CA ALA A 9 -19.82 19.75 -45.00
C ALA A 9 -18.74 20.79 -45.31
N ALA A 10 -17.78 20.95 -44.40
CA ALA A 10 -16.65 21.85 -44.55
C ALA A 10 -15.52 21.15 -45.33
N ASP A 11 -15.61 21.13 -46.67
CA ASP A 11 -14.53 20.71 -47.57
C ASP A 11 -13.84 21.94 -48.20
N GLY A 12 -13.30 22.81 -47.36
CA GLY A 12 -12.51 23.99 -47.74
C GLY A 12 -11.48 24.34 -46.66
N PRO A 13 -10.43 25.13 -46.99
CA PRO A 13 -9.43 25.53 -46.01
C PRO A 13 -10.07 26.31 -44.85
N LEU A 14 -9.64 26.03 -43.62
CA LEU A 14 -10.13 26.70 -42.39
C LEU A 14 -10.03 28.22 -42.53
N THR A 15 -11.16 28.91 -42.36
CA THR A 15 -11.22 30.38 -42.37
C THR A 15 -10.99 30.95 -40.97
N VAL A 16 -10.68 32.26 -40.88
CA VAL A 16 -10.51 32.95 -39.60
C VAL A 16 -11.83 32.98 -38.83
N GLU A 17 -12.95 33.19 -39.53
CA GLU A 17 -14.29 33.19 -38.95
C GLU A 17 -14.70 31.81 -38.41
N ASP A 18 -14.25 30.73 -39.05
CA ASP A 18 -14.46 29.38 -38.53
C ASP A 18 -13.60 29.12 -37.28
N LEU A 19 -12.34 29.62 -37.25
CA LEU A 19 -11.49 29.52 -36.07
C LEU A 19 -12.08 30.29 -34.88
N ASP A 20 -12.54 31.52 -35.08
CA ASP A 20 -13.19 32.33 -34.03
C ASP A 20 -14.47 31.65 -33.51
N ARG A 21 -15.24 30.99 -34.40
CA ARG A 21 -16.43 30.23 -34.01
C ARG A 21 -16.11 29.04 -33.10
N PHE A 22 -14.99 28.35 -33.36
CA PHE A 22 -14.59 27.17 -32.60
C PHE A 22 -13.59 27.46 -31.48
N ALA A 23 -13.15 28.71 -31.30
CA ALA A 23 -12.07 29.07 -30.39
C ALA A 23 -12.32 28.62 -28.94
N ASP A 24 -13.52 28.87 -28.40
CA ASP A 24 -13.88 28.46 -27.04
C ASP A 24 -13.97 26.94 -26.89
N GLU A 25 -14.48 26.24 -27.91
CA GLU A 25 -14.56 24.77 -27.92
C GLU A 25 -13.16 24.15 -28.00
N LEU A 26 -12.30 24.67 -28.87
CA LEU A 26 -10.89 24.26 -28.99
C LEU A 26 -10.13 24.52 -27.68
N ARG A 27 -10.39 25.65 -27.03
CA ARG A 27 -9.80 25.96 -25.73
C ARG A 27 -10.25 24.97 -24.66
N ALA A 28 -11.55 24.68 -24.56
CA ALA A 28 -12.06 23.71 -23.60
C ALA A 28 -11.52 22.28 -23.85
N LEU A 29 -11.39 21.88 -25.12
CA LEU A 29 -10.79 20.61 -25.52
C LEU A 29 -9.30 20.56 -25.15
N LEU A 30 -8.58 21.66 -25.37
CA LEU A 30 -7.16 21.77 -25.01
C LEU A 30 -6.99 21.72 -23.49
N ASP A 31 -7.77 22.48 -22.72
CA ASP A 31 -7.71 22.48 -21.24
C ASP A 31 -8.00 21.08 -20.67
N THR A 32 -8.96 20.36 -21.27
CA THR A 32 -9.25 18.96 -20.90
C THR A 32 -8.08 18.04 -21.22
N ALA A 33 -7.48 18.18 -22.40
CA ALA A 33 -6.34 17.38 -22.84
C ALA A 33 -5.11 17.62 -21.95
N VAL A 34 -4.81 18.89 -21.64
CA VAL A 34 -3.72 19.28 -20.72
C VAL A 34 -3.96 18.71 -19.34
N SER A 35 -5.15 18.91 -18.76
CA SER A 35 -5.48 18.37 -17.43
C SER A 35 -5.37 16.84 -17.38
N SER A 36 -5.72 16.15 -18.47
CA SER A 36 -5.58 14.70 -18.59
C SER A 36 -4.11 14.27 -18.66
N ALA A 37 -3.31 14.97 -19.48
CA ALA A 37 -1.89 14.71 -19.62
C ALA A 37 -1.11 14.96 -18.32
N GLU A 38 -1.48 16.00 -17.57
CA GLU A 38 -0.89 16.32 -16.27
C GLU A 38 -1.18 15.24 -15.22
N ARG A 39 -2.43 14.76 -15.13
CA ARG A 39 -2.79 13.62 -14.27
C ARG A 39 -1.99 12.38 -14.65
N HIS A 40 -1.92 12.07 -15.95
CA HIS A 40 -1.16 10.91 -16.41
C HIS A 40 0.34 11.02 -16.09
N LEU A 41 0.93 12.20 -16.25
CA LEU A 41 2.32 12.46 -15.90
C LEU A 41 2.56 12.31 -14.40
N PHE A 42 1.61 12.73 -13.56
CA PHE A 42 1.67 12.51 -12.12
C PHE A 42 1.65 11.02 -11.75
N ASP A 43 0.75 10.24 -12.36
CA ASP A 43 0.68 8.79 -12.15
C ASP A 43 1.99 8.11 -12.55
N LEU A 44 2.52 8.45 -13.74
CA LEU A 44 3.81 7.92 -14.22
C LEU A 44 4.96 8.26 -13.29
N ARG A 45 5.01 9.49 -12.76
CA ARG A 45 6.06 9.90 -11.81
C ARG A 45 5.94 9.17 -10.48
N THR A 46 4.71 8.93 -10.02
CA THR A 46 4.46 8.17 -8.79
C THR A 46 4.90 6.72 -8.94
N ALA A 47 4.54 6.07 -10.06
CA ALA A 47 4.98 4.71 -10.37
C ALA A 47 6.50 4.62 -10.51
N ALA A 48 7.12 5.54 -11.26
CA ALA A 48 8.58 5.56 -11.43
C ALA A 48 9.34 5.79 -10.11
N ALA A 49 8.77 6.57 -9.18
CA ALA A 49 9.34 6.77 -7.86
C ALA A 49 9.28 5.49 -7.01
N ASP A 50 8.17 4.74 -7.05
CA ASP A 50 8.08 3.45 -6.36
C ASP A 50 9.02 2.41 -6.98
N ASP A 51 9.09 2.34 -8.32
CA ASP A 51 10.04 1.46 -9.02
C ASP A 51 11.48 1.79 -8.64
N THR A 52 11.84 3.07 -8.57
CA THR A 52 13.18 3.50 -8.15
C THR A 52 13.47 3.09 -6.70
N ARG A 53 12.49 3.21 -5.80
CA ARG A 53 12.60 2.74 -4.41
C ARG A 53 12.81 1.23 -4.34
N ILE A 54 12.06 0.47 -5.12
CA ILE A 54 12.18 -0.99 -5.21
C ILE A 54 13.56 -1.37 -5.76
N LEU A 55 13.99 -0.80 -6.88
CA LEU A 55 15.30 -1.05 -7.48
C LEU A 55 16.45 -0.71 -6.52
N GLY A 56 16.35 0.40 -5.79
CA GLY A 56 17.33 0.78 -4.78
C GLY A 56 17.42 -0.20 -3.61
N ALA A 57 16.28 -0.74 -3.17
CA ALA A 57 16.25 -1.78 -2.12
C ALA A 57 16.77 -3.14 -2.62
N LEU A 58 16.55 -3.46 -3.89
CA LEU A 58 17.01 -4.70 -4.51
C LEU A 58 18.53 -4.69 -4.77
N GLY A 59 19.15 -3.57 -5.16
CA GLY A 59 20.57 -3.58 -5.52
C GLY A 59 20.92 -4.69 -6.54
N ASP A 60 22.06 -5.36 -6.36
CA ASP A 60 22.55 -6.42 -7.27
C ASP A 60 22.14 -7.86 -6.88
N GLY A 61 21.10 -8.04 -6.06
CA GLY A 61 20.63 -9.37 -5.63
C GLY A 61 19.87 -9.42 -4.30
N GLY A 62 19.46 -8.26 -3.79
CA GLY A 62 18.62 -8.10 -2.62
C GLY A 62 17.19 -8.55 -2.87
N LEU A 63 16.45 -8.66 -1.79
CA LEU A 63 15.07 -9.13 -1.80
C LEU A 63 14.12 -7.90 -1.78
N LEU A 64 12.91 -8.00 -2.38
CA LEU A 64 11.92 -6.91 -2.46
C LEU A 64 11.67 -6.21 -1.12
N PRO A 65 11.59 -4.87 -1.02
CA PRO A 65 11.36 -4.23 0.27
C PRO A 65 10.06 -4.71 0.94
N PRO A 66 10.03 -4.86 2.28
CA PRO A 66 8.81 -5.27 2.98
C PRO A 66 7.71 -4.20 2.81
N GLY A 67 6.45 -4.62 2.88
CA GLY A 67 5.32 -3.70 2.90
C GLY A 67 5.39 -2.73 4.09
N PRO A 68 4.77 -1.54 3.99
CA PRO A 68 4.89 -0.49 4.99
C PRO A 68 4.40 -0.93 6.38
N ASP A 69 3.31 -1.69 6.44
CA ASP A 69 2.74 -2.18 7.71
C ASP A 69 3.65 -3.21 8.40
N VAL A 70 4.28 -4.09 7.62
CA VAL A 70 5.27 -5.07 8.11
C VAL A 70 6.52 -4.34 8.62
N LEU A 71 7.00 -3.36 7.84
CA LEU A 71 8.16 -2.56 8.21
C LEU A 71 7.92 -1.80 9.53
N ALA A 72 6.78 -1.10 9.64
CA ALA A 72 6.39 -0.38 10.84
C ALA A 72 6.28 -1.31 12.06
N THR A 73 5.74 -2.51 11.89
CA THR A 73 5.64 -3.52 12.95
C THR A 73 7.02 -3.99 13.41
N VAL A 74 7.94 -4.27 12.48
CA VAL A 74 9.31 -4.71 12.80
C VAL A 74 10.11 -3.60 13.49
N GLU A 75 10.00 -2.36 13.00
CA GLU A 75 10.65 -1.19 13.61
C GLU A 75 10.14 -0.96 15.03
N PHE A 76 8.81 -0.97 15.22
CA PHE A 76 8.19 -0.83 16.54
C PHE A 76 8.66 -1.91 17.53
N LEU A 77 8.71 -3.18 17.10
CA LEU A 77 9.24 -4.27 17.93
C LEU A 77 10.72 -4.06 18.26
N GLY A 78 11.52 -3.62 17.29
CA GLY A 78 12.94 -3.29 17.47
C GLY A 78 13.16 -2.20 18.52
N GLU A 79 12.36 -1.14 18.50
CA GLU A 79 12.40 -0.06 19.51
C GLU A 79 12.11 -0.57 20.93
N HIS A 80 11.33 -1.64 21.05
CA HIS A 80 11.00 -2.27 22.33
C HIS A 80 11.98 -3.40 22.72
N GLY A 81 13.05 -3.59 21.96
CA GLY A 81 14.08 -4.61 22.20
C GLY A 81 13.60 -6.02 21.87
N ILE A 82 12.62 -6.17 20.98
CA ILE A 82 12.08 -7.46 20.56
C ILE A 82 12.61 -7.78 19.16
N PRO A 83 13.48 -8.79 19.01
CA PRO A 83 14.10 -9.08 17.73
C PRO A 83 13.08 -9.73 16.79
N ALA A 84 12.83 -9.05 15.66
CA ALA A 84 11.85 -9.46 14.67
C ALA A 84 12.37 -9.23 13.25
N LEU A 85 11.87 -10.04 12.31
CA LEU A 85 12.21 -9.95 10.89
C LEU A 85 10.95 -10.06 10.03
N PRO A 86 10.93 -9.43 8.84
CA PRO A 86 9.88 -9.71 7.85
C PRO A 86 9.86 -11.20 7.46
N GLY A 87 8.67 -11.78 7.32
CA GLY A 87 8.46 -13.21 7.13
C GLY A 87 9.08 -13.76 5.84
N TRP A 88 8.97 -13.04 4.73
CA TRP A 88 9.61 -13.39 3.47
C TRP A 88 11.16 -13.30 3.53
N ARG A 89 11.73 -12.39 4.34
CA ARG A 89 13.20 -12.38 4.59
C ARG A 89 13.61 -13.60 5.39
N TYR A 90 12.80 -13.97 6.38
CA TYR A 90 13.04 -15.18 7.15
C TYR A 90 12.94 -16.44 6.27
N LEU A 91 11.93 -16.54 5.41
CA LEU A 91 11.79 -17.61 4.42
C LEU A 91 13.05 -17.74 3.54
N ALA A 92 13.53 -16.63 2.98
CA ALA A 92 14.72 -16.62 2.14
C ALA A 92 16.01 -17.03 2.87
N GLN A 93 16.08 -16.81 4.19
CA GLN A 93 17.27 -17.13 4.99
C GLN A 93 17.25 -18.53 5.61
N ALA A 94 16.06 -19.05 5.95
CA ALA A 94 15.90 -20.23 6.79
C ALA A 94 15.32 -21.46 6.05
N VAL A 95 14.77 -21.29 4.85
CA VAL A 95 14.13 -22.37 4.08
C VAL A 95 14.82 -22.57 2.74
N ASP A 96 15.00 -23.82 2.33
CA ASP A 96 15.53 -24.18 1.02
C ASP A 96 14.64 -23.60 -0.11
N PRO A 97 15.20 -22.92 -1.12
CA PRO A 97 14.44 -22.41 -2.26
C PRO A 97 13.54 -23.42 -2.95
N ALA A 98 13.91 -24.71 -2.96
CA ALA A 98 13.09 -25.78 -3.53
C ALA A 98 11.78 -26.00 -2.74
N ASP A 99 11.76 -25.63 -1.45
CA ASP A 99 10.61 -25.77 -0.56
C ASP A 99 9.76 -24.50 -0.45
N HIS A 100 10.22 -23.35 -0.95
CA HIS A 100 9.53 -22.05 -0.79
C HIS A 100 8.08 -22.09 -1.23
N ALA A 101 7.80 -22.64 -2.42
CA ALA A 101 6.44 -22.72 -2.96
C ALA A 101 5.52 -23.57 -2.08
N ARG A 102 6.03 -24.68 -1.53
CA ARG A 102 5.28 -25.57 -0.64
C ARG A 102 4.98 -24.89 0.69
N VAL A 103 5.96 -24.18 1.27
CA VAL A 103 5.80 -23.45 2.54
C VAL A 103 4.80 -22.30 2.37
N LEU A 104 4.92 -21.50 1.31
CA LEU A 104 4.00 -20.39 1.04
C LEU A 104 2.56 -20.87 0.75
N ALA A 105 2.40 -21.98 0.03
CA ALA A 105 1.07 -22.56 -0.19
C ALA A 105 0.42 -23.05 1.11
N ALA A 106 1.22 -23.57 2.04
CA ALA A 106 0.73 -24.01 3.35
C ALA A 106 0.49 -22.84 4.31
N ARG A 107 1.22 -21.73 4.14
CA ARG A 107 1.25 -20.56 5.03
C ARG A 107 1.35 -19.25 4.26
N PRO A 108 0.25 -18.78 3.63
CA PRO A 108 0.25 -17.52 2.89
C PRO A 108 0.57 -16.30 3.78
N GLU A 109 0.29 -16.40 5.08
CA GLU A 109 0.50 -15.32 6.04
C GLU A 109 1.99 -14.97 6.25
N LEU A 110 2.92 -15.82 5.80
CA LEU A 110 4.35 -15.57 5.84
C LEU A 110 4.81 -14.45 4.88
N VAL A 111 4.05 -14.18 3.81
CA VAL A 111 4.43 -13.18 2.80
C VAL A 111 4.46 -11.78 3.44
N ASP A 112 3.40 -11.42 4.14
CA ASP A 112 3.25 -10.15 4.87
C ASP A 112 3.33 -10.33 6.39
N GLY A 113 3.99 -11.40 6.82
CA GLY A 113 4.15 -11.75 8.23
C GLY A 113 5.37 -11.11 8.88
N VAL A 114 5.40 -11.15 10.21
CA VAL A 114 6.55 -10.79 11.05
C VAL A 114 6.95 -12.01 11.88
N VAL A 115 8.21 -12.39 11.78
CA VAL A 115 8.80 -13.50 12.52
C VAL A 115 9.57 -12.95 13.72
N ILE A 116 9.13 -13.31 14.92
CA ILE A 116 9.90 -13.10 16.15
C ILE A 116 11.00 -14.15 16.19
N THR A 117 12.25 -13.71 16.24
CA THR A 117 13.41 -14.60 16.19
C THR A 117 13.80 -15.15 17.56
N ASP A 118 13.45 -14.44 18.64
CA ASP A 118 13.58 -14.91 20.02
C ASP A 118 12.21 -15.31 20.60
N PRO A 119 11.91 -16.61 20.72
CA PRO A 119 10.62 -17.10 21.22
C PRO A 119 10.25 -16.57 22.61
N ASP A 120 11.23 -16.29 23.48
CA ASP A 120 10.98 -15.82 24.85
C ASP A 120 10.36 -14.41 24.87
N THR A 121 10.50 -13.66 23.77
CA THR A 121 9.93 -12.31 23.60
C THR A 121 8.50 -12.31 23.02
N HIS A 122 7.98 -13.47 22.60
CA HIS A 122 6.69 -13.56 21.90
C HIS A 122 5.52 -12.99 22.72
N ALA A 123 5.43 -13.33 24.00
CA ALA A 123 4.34 -12.84 24.87
C ALA A 123 4.42 -11.31 25.06
N ARG A 124 5.63 -10.77 25.20
CA ARG A 124 5.86 -9.33 25.32
C ARG A 124 5.51 -8.61 24.01
N ALA A 125 5.86 -9.19 22.86
CA ALA A 125 5.54 -8.63 21.54
C ALA A 125 4.04 -8.46 21.36
N ARG A 126 3.27 -9.48 21.74
CA ARG A 126 1.81 -9.44 21.70
C ARG A 126 1.24 -8.32 22.56
N GLN A 127 1.78 -8.12 23.76
CA GLN A 127 1.34 -7.05 24.65
C GLN A 127 1.65 -5.66 24.08
N VAL A 128 2.91 -5.40 23.70
CA VAL A 128 3.30 -4.07 23.22
C VAL A 128 2.58 -3.69 21.91
N LEU A 129 2.34 -4.65 21.01
CA LEU A 129 1.61 -4.39 19.76
C LEU A 129 0.11 -4.18 19.99
N ALA A 130 -0.47 -4.84 20.99
CA ALA A 130 -1.86 -4.58 21.39
C ALA A 130 -2.03 -3.16 21.96
N ASP A 131 -1.04 -2.71 22.75
CA ASP A 131 -1.06 -1.38 23.37
C ASP A 131 -0.76 -0.24 22.37
N ALA A 132 -0.01 -0.53 21.30
CA ALA A 132 0.48 0.48 20.35
C ALA A 132 -0.59 1.03 19.40
N ALA A 133 -1.67 0.26 19.14
CA ALA A 133 -2.67 0.58 18.13
C ALA A 133 -2.06 1.06 16.80
N LEU A 134 -1.18 0.26 16.19
CA LEU A 134 -0.54 0.60 14.90
C LEU A 134 -1.53 0.75 13.74
N LEU A 135 -2.75 0.19 13.88
CA LEU A 135 -3.85 0.23 12.91
C LEU A 135 -3.39 0.00 11.45
N PRO A 136 -2.66 -1.10 11.16
CA PRO A 136 -2.24 -1.42 9.81
C PRO A 136 -3.46 -1.57 8.89
N ARG A 137 -3.25 -1.26 7.60
CA ARG A 137 -4.29 -1.40 6.55
C ARG A 137 -4.26 -2.76 5.87
N SER A 138 -3.34 -3.63 6.28
CA SER A 138 -3.20 -5.03 5.88
C SER A 138 -3.18 -5.95 7.10
N ALA A 139 -3.51 -7.24 6.90
CA ALA A 139 -3.46 -8.24 7.97
C ALA A 139 -2.01 -8.66 8.22
N VAL A 140 -1.38 -8.11 9.26
CA VAL A 140 -0.01 -8.47 9.65
C VAL A 140 -0.05 -9.61 10.66
N ALA A 141 0.37 -10.79 10.24
CA ALA A 141 0.51 -11.96 11.10
C ALA A 141 1.88 -11.97 11.79
N VAL A 142 1.90 -12.09 13.12
CA VAL A 142 3.11 -12.12 13.93
C VAL A 142 3.21 -13.48 14.61
N GLY A 143 4.36 -14.13 14.52
CA GLY A 143 4.58 -15.42 15.17
C GLY A 143 6.05 -15.76 15.32
N THR A 144 6.34 -16.85 16.03
CA THR A 144 7.72 -17.35 16.10
C THR A 144 8.11 -18.10 14.83
N ALA A 145 9.40 -18.19 14.58
CA ALA A 145 9.97 -19.02 13.50
C ALA A 145 9.39 -20.45 13.47
N ALA A 146 9.37 -21.11 14.63
CA ALA A 146 8.86 -22.46 14.76
C ALA A 146 7.36 -22.55 14.45
N ALA A 147 6.57 -21.57 14.90
CA ALA A 147 5.12 -21.54 14.66
C ALA A 147 4.78 -21.29 13.18
N LEU A 148 5.57 -20.45 12.52
CA LEU A 148 5.34 -20.07 11.12
C LEU A 148 5.83 -21.12 10.12
N LEU A 149 6.88 -21.89 10.43
CA LEU A 149 7.42 -22.94 9.56
C LEU A 149 6.91 -24.36 9.86
N ALA A 150 6.14 -24.56 10.93
CA ALA A 150 5.62 -25.88 11.28
C ALA A 150 4.71 -26.47 10.18
N PRO A 151 4.75 -27.80 9.95
CA PRO A 151 3.86 -28.47 9.00
C PRO A 151 2.39 -28.30 9.36
N THR A 152 1.53 -28.13 8.34
CA THR A 152 0.07 -28.07 8.50
C THR A 152 -0.54 -29.48 8.32
N PRO A 153 -1.47 -29.95 9.17
CA PRO A 153 -2.05 -29.25 10.32
C PRO A 153 -1.05 -29.12 11.46
N ALA A 154 -1.08 -27.97 12.13
CA ALA A 154 -0.26 -27.64 13.28
C ALA A 154 -0.53 -28.64 14.43
N GLY A 155 0.17 -29.78 14.44
CA GLY A 155 0.14 -30.70 15.56
C GLY A 155 0.73 -30.02 16.79
N ASP A 156 -0.05 -29.94 17.87
CA ASP A 156 0.32 -29.44 19.20
C ASP A 156 1.06 -28.08 19.27
N LEU A 157 1.04 -27.26 18.21
CA LEU A 157 1.49 -25.87 18.33
C LEU A 157 0.54 -25.16 19.28
N THR A 158 1.10 -24.64 20.37
CA THR A 158 0.37 -23.90 21.41
C THR A 158 -0.60 -22.90 20.77
N GLU A 159 -1.89 -23.03 21.08
CA GLU A 159 -2.89 -22.03 20.72
C GLU A 159 -2.34 -20.63 21.04
N GLY A 160 -2.25 -19.76 20.02
CA GLY A 160 -1.72 -18.41 20.17
C GLY A 160 -0.25 -18.20 19.79
N ALA A 161 0.44 -19.19 19.20
CA ALA A 161 1.80 -19.03 18.68
C ALA A 161 1.91 -18.11 17.43
N ILE A 162 0.78 -17.77 16.83
CA ILE A 162 0.62 -16.69 15.85
C ILE A 162 -0.54 -15.81 16.31
N PHE A 163 -0.37 -14.50 16.22
CA PHE A 163 -1.40 -13.50 16.47
C PHE A 163 -1.42 -12.46 15.35
N LEU A 164 -2.56 -11.79 15.16
CA LEU A 164 -2.68 -10.69 14.21
C LEU A 164 -2.45 -9.37 14.94
N VAL A 165 -1.74 -8.44 14.31
CA VAL A 165 -1.81 -7.03 14.70
C VAL A 165 -3.24 -6.56 14.40
N THR A 166 -3.92 -5.95 15.37
CA THR A 166 -5.30 -5.50 15.20
C THR A 166 -5.38 -4.54 14.01
N PRO A 167 -6.10 -4.88 12.93
CA PRO A 167 -6.18 -4.04 11.74
C PRO A 167 -6.99 -2.77 12.04
N ASN A 168 -6.84 -1.75 11.19
CA ASN A 168 -7.60 -0.52 11.32
C ASN A 168 -9.12 -0.80 11.39
N PRO A 169 -9.83 -0.37 12.45
CA PRO A 169 -11.26 -0.62 12.59
C PRO A 169 -12.08 0.00 11.46
N ALA A 170 -11.61 1.09 10.84
CA ALA A 170 -12.24 1.68 9.66
C ALA A 170 -12.37 0.72 8.46
N MET A 171 -11.67 -0.43 8.49
CA MET A 171 -11.80 -1.47 7.47
C MET A 171 -13.09 -2.30 7.61
N HIS A 172 -13.69 -2.35 8.81
CA HIS A 172 -14.84 -3.22 9.09
C HIS A 172 -15.95 -2.55 9.93
N ASP A 173 -15.73 -1.33 10.42
CA ASP A 173 -16.69 -0.53 11.19
C ASP A 173 -16.91 0.82 10.50
N GLU A 174 -18.17 1.10 10.14
CA GLU A 174 -18.57 2.34 9.46
C GLU A 174 -18.37 3.59 10.34
N HIS A 175 -18.56 3.47 11.66
CA HIS A 175 -18.37 4.61 12.57
C HIS A 175 -16.89 4.98 12.67
N ALA A 176 -16.04 3.97 12.83
CA ALA A 176 -14.59 4.16 12.78
C ALA A 176 -14.12 4.71 11.42
N ALA A 177 -14.76 4.33 10.32
CA ALA A 177 -14.47 4.87 9.00
C ALA A 177 -14.88 6.35 8.85
N ASP A 178 -15.98 6.76 9.47
CA ASP A 178 -16.40 8.15 9.51
C ASP A 178 -15.44 9.01 10.34
N ASP A 179 -14.99 8.52 11.49
CA ASP A 179 -13.99 9.20 12.32
C ASP A 179 -12.65 9.35 11.59
N GLU A 180 -12.15 8.29 10.95
CA GLU A 180 -10.92 8.34 10.14
C GLU A 180 -11.06 9.32 8.97
N ARG A 181 -12.24 9.40 8.33
CA ARG A 181 -12.51 10.36 7.24
C ARG A 181 -12.44 11.80 7.74
N GLN A 182 -13.00 12.08 8.92
CA GLN A 182 -12.91 13.42 9.53
C GLN A 182 -11.46 13.77 9.86
N ALA A 183 -10.71 12.86 10.46
CA ALA A 183 -9.29 13.05 10.77
C ALA A 183 -8.44 13.27 9.50
N LEU A 184 -8.71 12.53 8.41
CA LEU A 184 -8.03 12.72 7.13
C LEU A 184 -8.33 14.09 6.51
N ARG A 185 -9.59 14.54 6.54
CA ARG A 185 -9.97 15.88 6.04
C ARG A 185 -9.31 17.00 6.83
N ALA A 186 -9.23 16.86 8.15
CA ALA A 186 -8.53 17.83 9.00
C ALA A 186 -7.05 17.93 8.61
N ARG A 187 -6.34 16.79 8.55
CA ARG A 187 -4.93 16.73 8.12
C ARG A 187 -4.70 17.26 6.71
N ALA A 188 -5.61 16.99 5.78
CA ALA A 188 -5.52 17.52 4.41
C ALA A 188 -5.66 19.04 4.38
N THR A 189 -6.61 19.58 5.14
CA THR A 189 -6.82 21.04 5.26
C THR A 189 -5.59 21.72 5.85
N GLU A 190 -5.02 21.17 6.93
CA GLU A 190 -3.80 21.68 7.55
C GLU A 190 -2.62 21.68 6.57
N ARG A 191 -2.45 20.59 5.80
CA ARG A 191 -1.39 20.46 4.81
C ARG A 191 -1.58 21.43 3.63
N ASP A 192 -2.81 21.66 3.19
CA ASP A 192 -3.10 22.66 2.15
C ASP A 192 -2.79 24.09 2.62
N GLU A 193 -3.05 24.41 3.88
CA GLU A 193 -2.68 25.70 4.47
C GLU A 193 -1.17 25.87 4.64
N GLU A 194 -0.44 24.80 4.95
CA GLU A 194 1.02 24.81 4.97
C GLU A 194 1.59 25.04 3.56
N ILE A 195 1.12 24.30 2.56
CA ILE A 195 1.57 24.45 1.16
C ILE A 195 1.29 25.85 0.63
N ARG A 196 0.15 26.47 0.97
CA ARG A 196 -0.19 27.83 0.55
C ARG A 196 0.71 28.90 1.17
N ARG A 197 1.33 28.61 2.32
CA ARG A 197 2.22 29.54 3.04
C ARG A 197 3.68 29.48 2.58
N LEU A 198 4.08 28.42 1.88
CA LEU A 198 5.40 28.25 1.25
C LEU A 198 5.46 28.97 -0.10
#